data_AF-A0A2K1Z647-F1
#
_entry.id   AF-A0A2K1Z647-F1
#
_cell.length_a   1.000
_cell.length_b   1.000
_cell.length_c   1.000
_cell.angle_alpha   90.00
_cell.angle_beta   90.00
_cell.angle_gamma   90.00
#
_symmetry.space_group_name_H-M   'P 1'
#
loop_
_entity.id
_entity.type
_entity.pdbx_description
1 polymer ?
#
loop_
_entity_poly.entity_id
_entity_poly.type
_entity_poly.pdbx_seq_one_letter_code
_entity_poly.pdbx_strand_id
1 'polypeptide(L)'
;MKSYPRWAQNTNPIFIKSPTCQILKHRATMSTSEFKGFTEEQEALVVKSWSAMKKNASELGLKFFLKIFEIAPSAQKLFPFLRDSSVPVEQNPKLKPHAMSVFIMTCESAVQLRKAGKVTVRESSLKKLGAVHFKNGVVDEHYEVTKFALLETIKEAVPEMWSPDMKKAWGEAYDQLVAAIKTEMKPSS
;
A
#
# COMPACT_ATOMS: atom_id res chain seq x y z
N MET A 1 23.71 21.44 11.70
CA MET A 1 22.42 21.40 10.96
C MET A 1 22.40 20.13 10.12
N LYS A 2 21.45 19.22 10.34
CA LYS A 2 21.36 17.97 9.55
C LYS A 2 20.72 18.32 8.19
N SER A 3 21.49 18.25 7.11
CA SER A 3 20.98 18.46 5.74
C SER A 3 20.10 17.28 5.34
N TYR A 4 18.83 17.56 5.04
CA TYR A 4 17.90 16.58 4.54
C TYR A 4 18.06 16.38 3.02
N PRO A 5 17.81 15.17 2.48
CA PRO A 5 17.81 14.94 1.04
C PRO A 5 16.76 15.81 0.33
N ARG A 6 17.04 16.16 -0.94
CA ARG A 6 16.34 17.20 -1.72
C ARG A 6 14.80 17.03 -1.81
N TRP A 7 14.28 15.82 -1.64
CA TRP A 7 12.84 15.54 -1.70
C TRP A 7 12.12 15.68 -0.36
N ALA A 8 12.82 15.59 0.77
CA ALA A 8 12.28 15.85 2.11
C ALA A 8 11.99 17.34 2.34
N GLN A 9 12.33 18.18 1.36
CA GLN A 9 11.97 19.59 1.33
C GLN A 9 10.53 19.80 0.81
N ASN A 10 9.91 18.80 0.16
CA ASN A 10 8.60 18.89 -0.51
C ASN A 10 7.56 17.87 0.02
N THR A 11 7.83 17.16 1.11
CA THR A 11 6.85 16.32 1.81
C THR A 11 6.18 17.10 2.93
N ASN A 12 4.90 16.82 3.22
CA ASN A 12 4.19 17.49 4.31
C ASN A 12 4.99 17.34 5.63
N PRO A 13 5.28 18.43 6.38
CA PRO A 13 6.10 18.38 7.60
C PRO A 13 5.62 17.36 8.65
N ILE A 14 4.34 16.99 8.61
CA ILE A 14 3.74 15.97 9.47
C ILE A 14 4.33 14.57 9.18
N PHE A 15 4.61 14.23 7.91
CA PHE A 15 5.23 12.95 7.54
C PHE A 15 6.67 12.86 8.03
N ILE A 16 7.42 13.98 7.99
CA ILE A 16 8.80 14.07 8.47
C ILE A 16 8.87 13.94 10.00
N LYS A 17 7.84 14.42 10.72
CA LYS A 17 7.74 14.37 12.18
C LYS A 17 7.07 13.08 12.71
N SER A 18 6.47 12.28 11.84
CA SER A 18 5.86 11.01 12.22
C SER A 18 6.92 10.04 12.78
N PRO A 19 6.63 9.31 13.87
CA PRO A 19 7.51 8.26 14.40
C PRO A 19 7.94 7.26 13.32
N THR A 20 7.09 7.02 12.32
CA THR A 20 7.34 6.15 11.16
C THR A 20 8.54 6.62 10.32
N CYS A 21 8.76 7.93 10.16
CA CYS A 21 9.91 8.48 9.42
C CYS A 21 11.20 8.45 10.24
N GLN A 22 11.10 8.51 11.57
CA GLN A 22 12.27 8.47 12.46
C GLN A 22 12.85 7.07 12.64
N ILE A 23 12.01 6.03 12.54
CA ILE A 23 12.42 4.61 12.56
C ILE A 23 13.36 4.28 11.38
N LEU A 24 13.26 5.00 10.25
CA LEU A 24 14.12 4.82 9.07
C LEU A 24 15.61 5.14 9.30
N LYS A 25 15.96 5.78 10.43
CA LYS A 25 17.36 6.12 10.75
C LYS A 25 18.10 5.06 11.56
N HIS A 26 17.39 4.13 12.18
CA HIS A 26 18.00 3.11 13.02
C HIS A 26 17.26 1.79 12.88
N ARG A 27 17.74 0.91 12.00
CA ARG A 27 17.57 -0.52 12.24
C ARG A 27 18.78 -1.31 11.77
N ALA A 28 19.71 -1.46 12.71
CA ALA A 28 20.61 -2.59 12.79
C ALA A 28 19.89 -3.75 13.50
N THR A 29 20.37 -4.97 13.22
CA THR A 29 20.11 -6.27 13.89
C THR A 29 18.68 -6.83 13.81
N MET A 30 18.51 -7.81 12.91
CA MET A 30 17.40 -8.77 12.93
C MET A 30 17.58 -9.73 14.12
N SER A 31 16.71 -9.60 15.10
CA SER A 31 16.40 -10.69 16.03
C SER A 31 15.53 -11.69 15.30
N THR A 32 15.95 -12.96 15.24
CA THR A 32 15.15 -14.09 14.76
C THR A 32 14.00 -14.34 15.74
N SER A 33 12.89 -13.63 15.60
CA SER A 33 11.62 -14.09 16.16
C SER A 33 11.06 -15.14 15.22
N GLU A 34 10.62 -16.28 15.75
CA GLU A 34 9.91 -17.31 14.98
C GLU A 34 8.81 -16.64 14.15
N PHE A 35 8.96 -16.66 12.83
CA PHE A 35 7.91 -16.24 11.91
C PHE A 35 6.83 -17.32 11.94
N LYS A 36 5.92 -17.24 12.91
CA LYS A 36 4.65 -17.96 12.81
C LYS A 36 3.93 -17.36 11.62
N GLY A 37 3.74 -18.17 10.56
CA GLY A 37 3.10 -17.73 9.32
C GLY A 37 1.74 -17.06 9.59
N PHE A 38 1.25 -16.34 8.60
CA PHE A 38 0.03 -15.54 8.69
C PHE A 38 -1.14 -16.34 9.29
N THR A 39 -1.67 -15.87 10.42
CA THR A 39 -2.59 -16.66 11.26
C THR A 39 -4.04 -16.60 10.79
N GLU A 40 -4.87 -17.49 11.33
CA GLU A 40 -6.31 -17.49 11.07
C GLU A 40 -6.98 -16.23 11.61
N GLU A 41 -6.54 -15.72 12.76
CA GLU A 41 -7.02 -14.47 13.33
C GLU A 41 -6.65 -13.28 12.44
N GLN A 42 -5.42 -13.25 11.91
CA GLN A 42 -5.00 -12.20 10.96
C GLN A 42 -5.84 -12.23 9.67
N GLU A 43 -6.08 -13.41 9.10
CA GLU A 43 -6.98 -13.56 7.94
C GLU A 43 -8.38 -13.08 8.27
N ALA A 44 -8.94 -13.51 9.41
CA ALA A 44 -10.29 -13.13 9.81
C ALA A 44 -10.44 -11.62 9.98
N LEU A 45 -9.45 -10.93 10.56
CA LEU A 45 -9.46 -9.47 10.70
C LEU A 45 -9.50 -8.78 9.33
N VAL A 46 -8.65 -9.22 8.37
CA VAL A 46 -8.60 -8.64 7.02
C VAL A 46 -9.91 -8.92 6.27
N VAL A 47 -10.36 -10.17 6.23
CA VAL A 47 -11.56 -10.57 5.47
C VAL A 47 -12.83 -9.93 6.02
N LYS A 48 -13.01 -9.92 7.35
CA LYS A 48 -14.21 -9.33 7.97
C LYS A 48 -14.25 -7.81 7.78
N SER A 49 -13.14 -7.12 7.99
CA SER A 49 -13.08 -5.67 7.79
C SER A 49 -13.25 -5.29 6.31
N TRP A 50 -12.64 -6.04 5.38
CA TRP A 50 -12.88 -5.83 3.95
C TRP A 50 -14.34 -6.03 3.57
N SER A 51 -15.00 -7.07 4.10
CA SER A 51 -16.43 -7.32 3.87
C SER A 51 -17.30 -6.13 4.32
N ALA A 52 -16.99 -5.55 5.48
CA ALA A 52 -17.69 -4.35 5.98
C ALA A 52 -17.46 -3.12 5.09
N MET A 53 -16.24 -2.94 4.56
CA MET A 53 -15.87 -1.82 3.68
C MET A 53 -16.42 -1.96 2.25
N LYS A 54 -16.69 -3.19 1.78
CA LYS A 54 -16.96 -3.49 0.37
C LYS A 54 -18.15 -2.71 -0.22
N LYS A 55 -19.17 -2.41 0.60
CA LYS A 55 -20.36 -1.64 0.17
C LYS A 55 -20.01 -0.24 -0.33
N ASN A 56 -18.97 0.37 0.25
CA ASN A 56 -18.51 1.73 -0.06
C ASN A 56 -17.14 1.73 -0.75
N ALA A 57 -16.71 0.60 -1.33
CA ALA A 57 -15.36 0.41 -1.85
C ALA A 57 -14.93 1.45 -2.91
N SER A 58 -15.88 1.93 -3.72
CA SER A 58 -15.62 2.96 -4.75
C SER A 58 -15.22 4.30 -4.14
N GLU A 59 -15.94 4.73 -3.09
CA GLU A 59 -15.66 5.98 -2.37
C GLU A 59 -14.41 5.86 -1.51
N LEU A 60 -14.22 4.71 -0.84
CA LEU A 60 -13.01 4.41 -0.08
C LEU A 60 -11.77 4.39 -0.97
N GLY A 61 -11.88 3.82 -2.17
CA GLY A 61 -10.80 3.82 -3.15
C GLY A 61 -10.39 5.23 -3.56
N LEU A 62 -11.38 6.11 -3.79
CA LEU A 62 -11.09 7.52 -4.07
C LEU A 62 -10.40 8.19 -2.87
N LYS A 63 -10.97 8.07 -1.67
CA LYS A 63 -10.42 8.66 -0.45
C LYS A 63 -8.99 8.20 -0.16
N PHE A 64 -8.71 6.92 -0.40
CA PHE A 64 -7.38 6.33 -0.30
C PHE A 64 -6.36 7.02 -1.20
N PHE A 65 -6.68 7.19 -2.49
CA PHE A 65 -5.75 7.82 -3.43
C PHE A 65 -5.57 9.32 -3.17
N LEU A 66 -6.63 10.04 -2.78
CA LEU A 66 -6.48 11.43 -2.36
C LEU A 66 -5.54 11.57 -1.17
N LYS A 67 -5.62 10.65 -0.20
CA LYS A 67 -4.69 10.62 0.95
C LYS A 67 -3.25 10.36 0.52
N ILE A 68 -3.00 9.46 -0.46
CA ILE A 68 -1.66 9.28 -1.03
C ILE A 68 -1.14 10.59 -1.61
N PHE A 69 -1.96 11.29 -2.39
CA PHE A 69 -1.56 12.53 -3.06
C PHE A 69 -1.45 13.73 -2.11
N GLU A 70 -2.15 13.73 -0.99
CA GLU A 70 -1.96 14.70 0.08
C GLU A 70 -0.60 14.52 0.76
N ILE A 71 -0.19 13.26 1.00
CA ILE A 71 1.10 12.94 1.63
C ILE A 71 2.27 13.18 0.66
N ALA A 72 2.11 12.72 -0.58
CA ALA A 72 3.12 12.78 -1.63
C ALA A 72 2.51 13.28 -2.95
N PRO A 73 2.36 14.61 -3.12
CA PRO A 73 1.77 15.20 -4.33
C PRO A 73 2.47 14.79 -5.64
N SER A 74 3.79 14.56 -5.58
CA SER A 74 4.57 14.11 -6.72
C SER A 74 4.16 12.74 -7.25
N ALA A 75 3.52 11.89 -6.42
CA ALA A 75 3.07 10.55 -6.83
C ALA A 75 2.00 10.62 -7.94
N GLN A 76 1.26 11.72 -8.07
CA GLN A 76 0.32 11.92 -9.19
C GLN A 76 1.00 11.78 -10.55
N LYS A 77 2.27 12.20 -10.66
CA LYS A 77 3.05 12.16 -11.92
C LYS A 77 3.38 10.74 -12.37
N LEU A 78 3.28 9.75 -11.48
CA LEU A 78 3.51 8.33 -11.78
C LEU A 78 2.31 7.69 -12.48
N PHE A 79 1.16 8.36 -12.49
CA PHE A 79 -0.06 7.91 -13.15
C PHE A 79 -0.20 8.64 -14.49
N PRO A 80 0.09 8.00 -15.64
CA PRO A 80 0.01 8.68 -16.94
C PRO A 80 -1.38 9.28 -17.20
N PHE A 81 -2.43 8.65 -16.69
CA PHE A 81 -3.80 9.12 -16.83
C PHE A 81 -4.15 10.33 -15.95
N LEU A 82 -3.31 10.70 -14.97
CA LEU A 82 -3.44 11.94 -14.19
C LEU A 82 -2.49 13.01 -14.70
N ARG A 83 -1.23 12.65 -15.01
CA ARG A 83 -0.19 13.59 -15.44
C ARG A 83 -0.62 14.43 -16.65
N ASP A 84 -1.31 13.81 -17.59
CA ASP A 84 -1.66 14.42 -18.87
C ASP A 84 -3.16 14.84 -18.92
N SER A 85 -3.84 14.89 -17.76
CA SER A 85 -5.28 15.16 -17.66
C SER A 85 -5.60 16.57 -17.18
N SER A 86 -6.59 17.20 -17.80
CA SER A 86 -7.22 18.44 -17.32
C SER A 86 -8.37 18.18 -16.33
N VAL A 87 -8.73 16.91 -16.10
CA VAL A 87 -9.81 16.51 -15.20
C VAL A 87 -9.28 16.48 -13.76
N PRO A 88 -9.99 17.05 -12.78
CA PRO A 88 -9.62 16.92 -11.38
C PRO A 88 -9.41 15.46 -10.97
N VAL A 89 -8.43 15.20 -10.12
CA VAL A 89 -8.02 13.84 -9.72
C VAL A 89 -9.21 13.03 -9.20
N GLU A 90 -10.12 13.69 -8.46
CA GLU A 90 -11.31 13.08 -7.87
C GLU A 90 -12.32 12.58 -8.91
N GLN A 91 -12.32 13.20 -10.08
CA GLN A 91 -13.25 12.93 -11.17
C GLN A 91 -12.66 11.99 -12.21
N ASN A 92 -11.38 11.60 -12.09
CA ASN A 92 -10.75 10.74 -13.07
C ASN A 92 -11.26 9.30 -12.97
N PRO A 93 -11.92 8.75 -14.00
CA PRO A 93 -12.58 7.44 -13.93
C PRO A 93 -11.60 6.27 -13.80
N LYS A 94 -10.30 6.47 -14.08
CA LYS A 94 -9.27 5.43 -13.98
C LYS A 94 -8.71 5.27 -12.58
N LEU A 95 -8.96 6.22 -11.67
CA LEU A 95 -8.42 6.19 -10.31
C LEU A 95 -9.12 5.13 -9.44
N LYS A 96 -10.45 5.10 -9.46
CA LYS A 96 -11.26 4.21 -8.61
C LYS A 96 -10.95 2.72 -8.86
N PRO A 97 -10.86 2.21 -10.11
CA PRO A 97 -10.52 0.81 -10.35
C PRO A 97 -9.13 0.43 -9.80
N HIS A 98 -8.14 1.29 -10.01
CA HIS A 98 -6.78 1.03 -9.51
C HIS A 98 -6.76 0.99 -7.97
N ALA A 99 -7.48 1.91 -7.33
CA ALA A 99 -7.63 1.94 -5.89
C ALA A 99 -8.25 0.66 -5.34
N MET A 100 -9.36 0.20 -5.95
CA MET A 100 -10.01 -1.04 -5.56
C MET A 100 -9.08 -2.25 -5.72
N SER A 101 -8.24 -2.29 -6.75
CA SER A 101 -7.28 -3.38 -6.93
C SER A 101 -6.33 -3.53 -5.76
N VAL A 102 -5.86 -2.43 -5.14
CA VAL A 102 -4.95 -2.51 -3.98
C VAL A 102 -5.64 -3.17 -2.79
N PHE A 103 -6.87 -2.77 -2.46
CA PHE A 103 -7.64 -3.39 -1.36
C PHE A 103 -7.92 -4.87 -1.63
N ILE A 104 -8.40 -5.20 -2.84
CA ILE A 104 -8.76 -6.56 -3.21
C ILE A 104 -7.54 -7.47 -3.17
N MET A 105 -6.45 -7.08 -3.83
CA MET A 105 -5.24 -7.91 -3.90
C MET A 105 -4.59 -8.06 -2.53
N THR A 106 -4.65 -7.06 -1.67
CA THR A 106 -4.14 -7.17 -0.29
C THR A 106 -5.00 -8.16 0.53
N CYS A 107 -6.33 -8.09 0.40
CA CYS A 107 -7.23 -9.05 1.04
C CYS A 107 -7.02 -10.47 0.52
N GLU A 108 -6.86 -10.66 -0.79
CA GLU A 108 -6.56 -11.97 -1.39
C GLU A 108 -5.20 -12.50 -0.93
N SER A 109 -4.21 -11.61 -0.75
CA SER A 109 -2.89 -11.98 -0.24
C SER A 109 -2.97 -12.51 1.19
N ALA A 110 -3.82 -11.93 2.06
CA ALA A 110 -4.05 -12.46 3.40
C ALA A 110 -4.56 -13.91 3.39
N VAL A 111 -5.55 -14.20 2.54
CA VAL A 111 -6.09 -15.56 2.35
C VAL A 111 -5.02 -16.52 1.82
N GLN A 112 -4.23 -16.09 0.84
CA GLN A 112 -3.15 -16.88 0.24
C GLN A 112 -2.03 -17.17 1.25
N LEU A 113 -1.64 -16.17 2.05
CA LEU A 113 -0.64 -16.32 3.10
C LEU A 113 -1.09 -17.33 4.15
N ARG A 114 -2.35 -17.27 4.60
CA ARG A 114 -2.87 -18.27 5.54
C ARG A 114 -2.89 -19.68 4.95
N LYS A 115 -3.38 -19.80 3.71
CA LYS A 115 -3.59 -21.10 3.05
C LYS A 115 -2.29 -21.76 2.58
N ALA A 116 -1.35 -20.98 2.05
CA ALA A 116 -0.18 -21.46 1.32
C ALA A 116 1.16 -20.96 1.87
N GLY A 117 1.16 -20.10 2.89
CA GLY A 117 2.37 -19.52 3.48
C GLY A 117 3.06 -18.47 2.60
N LYS A 118 2.49 -18.14 1.43
CA LYS A 118 3.05 -17.17 0.47
C LYS A 118 1.95 -16.59 -0.41
N VAL A 119 2.24 -15.47 -1.05
CA VAL A 119 1.41 -14.90 -2.12
C VAL A 119 1.49 -15.79 -3.37
N THR A 120 0.33 -16.14 -3.93
CA THR A 120 0.17 -17.05 -5.08
C THR A 120 -0.53 -16.37 -6.25
N VAL A 121 -0.32 -15.06 -6.45
CA VAL A 121 -0.77 -14.33 -7.63
C VAL A 121 -0.19 -14.99 -8.88
N ARG A 122 -1.01 -15.19 -9.93
CA ARG A 122 -0.58 -15.82 -11.19
C ARG A 122 0.67 -15.12 -11.73
N GLU A 123 1.66 -15.89 -12.16
CA GLU A 123 2.95 -15.38 -12.64
C GLU A 123 2.81 -14.33 -13.74
N SER A 124 1.93 -14.56 -14.71
CA SER A 124 1.66 -13.59 -15.79
C SER A 124 1.10 -12.26 -15.28
N SER A 125 0.25 -12.29 -14.26
CA SER A 125 -0.26 -11.09 -13.59
C SER A 125 0.85 -10.38 -12.83
N LEU A 126 1.70 -11.12 -12.11
CA LEU A 126 2.80 -10.56 -11.32
C LEU A 126 3.85 -9.89 -12.22
N LYS A 127 4.22 -10.52 -13.34
CA LYS A 127 5.08 -9.94 -14.38
C LYS A 127 4.52 -8.64 -14.92
N LYS A 128 3.22 -8.62 -15.25
CA LYS A 128 2.54 -7.41 -15.75
C LYS A 128 2.56 -6.31 -14.69
N LEU A 129 2.26 -6.63 -13.43
CA LEU A 129 2.27 -5.66 -12.34
C LEU A 129 3.67 -5.09 -12.11
N GLY A 130 4.68 -5.94 -11.96
CA GLY A 130 6.07 -5.54 -11.77
C GLY A 130 6.57 -4.64 -12.90
N ALA A 131 6.35 -5.04 -14.16
CA ALA A 131 6.75 -4.24 -15.33
C ALA A 131 6.08 -2.86 -15.37
N VAL A 132 4.78 -2.77 -15.02
CA VAL A 132 4.06 -1.48 -14.97
C VAL A 132 4.62 -0.58 -13.87
N HIS A 133 4.86 -1.11 -12.67
CA HIS A 133 5.39 -0.31 -11.55
C HIS A 133 6.83 0.13 -11.83
N PHE A 134 7.66 -0.75 -12.41
CA PHE A 134 9.02 -0.43 -12.84
C PHE A 134 9.03 0.67 -13.91
N LYS A 135 8.24 0.51 -14.98
CA LYS A 135 8.17 1.48 -16.09
C LYS A 135 7.76 2.88 -15.65
N ASN A 136 6.88 2.99 -14.66
CA ASN A 136 6.39 4.28 -14.17
C ASN A 136 7.26 4.88 -13.06
N GLY A 137 8.39 4.25 -12.70
CA GLY A 137 9.32 4.78 -11.70
C GLY A 137 8.78 4.70 -10.26
N VAL A 138 7.96 3.68 -9.97
CA VAL A 138 7.56 3.39 -8.58
C VAL A 138 8.79 2.90 -7.83
N VAL A 139 8.99 3.42 -6.61
CA VAL A 139 10.12 3.10 -5.73
C VAL A 139 9.58 2.75 -4.34
N ASP A 140 10.45 2.29 -3.46
CA ASP A 140 10.11 1.81 -2.12
C ASP A 140 9.29 2.83 -1.32
N GLU A 141 9.65 4.11 -1.38
CA GLU A 141 8.96 5.19 -0.69
C GLU A 141 7.49 5.33 -1.13
N HIS A 142 7.19 5.05 -2.40
CA HIS A 142 5.82 5.08 -2.89
C HIS A 142 4.97 3.95 -2.28
N TYR A 143 5.56 2.77 -2.09
CA TYR A 143 4.88 1.66 -1.40
C TYR A 143 4.65 1.97 0.08
N GLU A 144 5.61 2.60 0.77
CA GLU A 144 5.45 2.99 2.18
C GLU A 144 4.35 4.05 2.38
N VAL A 145 4.30 5.08 1.52
CA VAL A 145 3.22 6.08 1.53
C VAL A 145 1.87 5.40 1.26
N THR A 146 1.83 4.48 0.30
CA THR A 146 0.63 3.72 -0.05
C THR A 146 0.16 2.86 1.13
N LYS A 147 1.06 2.17 1.81
CA LYS A 147 0.74 1.38 3.02
C LYS A 147 0.18 2.25 4.14
N PHE A 148 0.81 3.39 4.41
CA PHE A 148 0.33 4.32 5.41
C PHE A 148 -1.08 4.82 5.08
N ALA A 149 -1.30 5.29 3.86
CA ALA A 149 -2.59 5.77 3.42
C ALA A 149 -3.67 4.67 3.46
N LEU A 150 -3.33 3.43 3.08
CA LEU A 150 -4.22 2.28 3.14
C LEU A 150 -4.70 2.05 4.58
N LEU A 151 -3.77 1.96 5.53
CA LEU A 151 -4.08 1.71 6.94
C LEU A 151 -4.92 2.83 7.57
N GLU A 152 -4.60 4.09 7.28
CA GLU A 152 -5.40 5.23 7.77
C GLU A 152 -6.81 5.23 7.15
N THR A 153 -6.94 4.93 5.86
CA THR A 153 -8.25 4.82 5.22
C THR A 153 -9.09 3.69 5.82
N ILE A 154 -8.50 2.54 6.12
CA ILE A 154 -9.21 1.42 6.77
C ILE A 154 -9.65 1.83 8.19
N LYS A 155 -8.76 2.45 8.97
CA LYS A 155 -9.07 2.94 10.31
C LYS A 155 -10.27 3.89 10.32
N GLU A 156 -10.31 4.82 9.36
CA GLU A 156 -11.42 5.77 9.22
C GLU A 156 -12.70 5.10 8.70
N ALA A 157 -12.60 4.03 7.90
CA ALA A 157 -13.74 3.34 7.32
C ALA A 157 -14.46 2.40 8.30
N VAL A 158 -13.70 1.76 9.19
CA VAL A 158 -14.21 0.79 10.17
C VAL A 158 -13.63 1.03 11.57
N PRO A 159 -13.87 2.22 12.17
CA PRO A 159 -13.26 2.59 13.44
C PRO A 159 -13.59 1.62 14.57
N GLU A 160 -14.82 1.08 14.61
CA GLU A 160 -15.28 0.11 15.60
C GLU A 160 -14.58 -1.26 15.49
N MET A 161 -14.03 -1.59 14.33
CA MET A 161 -13.26 -2.82 14.12
C MET A 161 -11.75 -2.59 14.28
N TRP A 162 -11.32 -1.34 14.38
CA TRP A 162 -9.91 -0.99 14.31
C TRP A 162 -9.15 -1.39 15.57
N SER A 163 -8.07 -2.14 15.39
CA SER A 163 -7.18 -2.58 16.45
C SER A 163 -5.73 -2.60 15.98
N PRO A 164 -4.75 -2.60 16.92
CA PRO A 164 -3.34 -2.81 16.57
C PRO A 164 -3.10 -4.12 15.80
N ASP A 165 -3.85 -5.18 16.13
CA ASP A 165 -3.74 -6.47 15.45
C ASP A 165 -4.28 -6.40 14.03
N MET A 166 -5.39 -5.68 13.80
CA MET A 166 -5.92 -5.47 12.45
C MET A 166 -4.96 -4.65 11.60
N LYS A 167 -4.34 -3.61 12.19
CA LYS A 167 -3.29 -2.83 11.54
C LYS A 167 -2.12 -3.73 11.12
N LYS A 168 -1.66 -4.61 12.01
CA LYS A 168 -0.58 -5.57 11.73
C LYS A 168 -0.98 -6.52 10.60
N ALA A 169 -2.18 -7.11 10.66
CA ALA A 169 -2.67 -8.08 9.68
C ALA A 169 -2.74 -7.47 8.26
N TRP A 170 -3.35 -6.29 8.11
CA TRP A 170 -3.38 -5.58 6.83
C TRP A 170 -1.99 -5.18 6.34
N GLY A 171 -1.15 -4.67 7.26
CA GLY A 171 0.22 -4.27 6.92
C GLY A 171 1.07 -5.43 6.42
N GLU A 172 0.98 -6.59 7.08
CA GLU A 172 1.74 -7.78 6.71
C GLU A 172 1.27 -8.38 5.38
N ALA A 173 -0.04 -8.44 5.15
CA ALA A 173 -0.59 -8.88 3.86
C ALA A 173 -0.15 -7.97 2.71
N TYR A 174 -0.14 -6.65 2.95
CA TYR A 174 0.33 -5.66 1.98
C TYR A 174 1.83 -5.82 1.69
N ASP A 175 2.66 -5.97 2.73
CA ASP A 175 4.11 -6.10 2.59
C ASP A 175 4.48 -7.32 1.74
N GLN A 176 3.81 -8.46 1.96
CA GLN A 176 4.05 -9.69 1.21
C GLN A 176 3.61 -9.55 -0.26
N LEU A 177 2.50 -8.85 -0.52
CA LEU A 177 2.09 -8.52 -1.88
C LEU A 177 3.13 -7.63 -2.58
N VAL A 178 3.60 -6.58 -1.91
CA VAL A 178 4.63 -5.68 -2.46
C VAL A 178 5.93 -6.43 -2.70
N ALA A 179 6.36 -7.29 -1.78
CA ALA A 179 7.54 -8.13 -1.96
C ALA A 179 7.43 -9.00 -3.21
N ALA A 180 6.26 -9.63 -3.44
CA ALA A 180 6.01 -10.41 -4.65
C ALA A 180 6.02 -9.53 -5.92
N ILE A 181 5.44 -8.33 -5.91
CA ILE A 181 5.49 -7.42 -7.07
C ILE A 181 6.93 -7.01 -7.39
N LYS A 182 7.74 -6.71 -6.36
CA LYS A 182 9.13 -6.27 -6.51
C LYS A 182 10.04 -7.33 -7.16
N THR A 183 9.74 -8.63 -7.06
CA THR A 183 10.53 -9.67 -7.77
C THR A 183 10.42 -9.56 -9.29
N GLU A 184 9.37 -8.88 -9.78
CA GLU A 184 9.10 -8.65 -11.20
C GLU A 184 9.28 -7.18 -11.61
N MET A 185 9.75 -6.30 -10.72
CA MET A 185 10.07 -4.90 -11.05
C MET A 185 11.44 -4.79 -11.73
N LYS A 186 11.52 -5.27 -12.97
CA LYS A 186 12.72 -5.30 -13.79
C LYS A 186 12.41 -4.92 -15.24
N PRO A 187 13.40 -4.53 -16.06
CA PRO A 187 13.19 -4.31 -17.49
C PRO A 187 12.58 -5.56 -18.13
N SER A 188 11.65 -5.38 -19.08
CA SER A 188 11.12 -6.50 -19.87
C SER A 188 12.28 -7.19 -20.60
N SER A 189 12.45 -8.49 -20.37
CA SER A 189 13.35 -9.36 -21.15
C SER A 189 12.80 -9.61 -22.55
#